data_AF-A0A960I363-F1
#
_entry.id   AF-A0A960I363-F1
#
_cell.length_a   1.000
_cell.length_b   1.000
_cell.length_c   1.000
_cell.angle_alpha   90.00
_cell.angle_beta   90.00
_cell.angle_gamma   90.00
#
_symmetry.space_group_name_H-M   'P 1'
#
loop_
_entity.id
_entity.type
_entity.pdbx_description
1 polymer ?
#
loop_
_entity_poly.entity_id
_entity_poly.type
_entity_poly.pdbx_seq_one_letter_code
_entity_poly.pdbx_strand_id
1 'polypeptide(L)'
;MVSSVIERLDAAELTPEQSEVIDQAWAKLSALWAAEEASRQVRAAAWSSQSRENEETPENLAVVGGSNMTLMVDLQGRLSNPRDAFVAVSGLLPVVLQRPIPTNRAELVVQHQRRLAGDVVSELVRRRHRGETIDSLAGAFGVHRTTVMAHLTRSAERSRSGVDRVAILPRISGQADGPR
;
A
#
# COMPACT_ATOMS: atom_id res chain seq x y z
N MET A 1 9.10 16.92 -2.56
CA MET A 1 8.16 17.50 -3.54
C MET A 1 7.83 18.97 -3.25
N VAL A 2 7.71 19.42 -1.99
CA VAL A 2 7.50 20.86 -1.71
C VAL A 2 8.73 21.72 -2.02
N SER A 3 9.94 21.23 -1.71
CA SER A 3 11.20 21.94 -1.99
C SER A 3 11.43 22.24 -3.49
N SER A 4 10.97 21.37 -4.40
CA SER A 4 11.15 21.57 -5.85
C SER A 4 10.20 22.61 -6.46
N VAL A 5 9.14 22.99 -5.74
CA VAL A 5 8.22 24.07 -6.18
C VAL A 5 8.78 25.43 -5.76
N ILE A 6 9.44 25.49 -4.58
CA ILE A 6 10.07 26.72 -4.07
C ILE A 6 11.32 27.08 -4.88
N GLU A 7 12.11 26.10 -5.33
CA GLU A 7 13.29 26.34 -6.18
C GLU A 7 12.97 26.83 -7.60
N ARG A 8 11.69 26.79 -8.02
CA ARG A 8 11.24 27.17 -9.37
C ARG A 8 10.56 28.54 -9.44
N LEU A 9 10.26 29.15 -8.30
CA LEU A 9 9.75 30.51 -8.27
C LEU A 9 10.95 31.45 -8.30
N ASP A 10 11.20 32.05 -9.45
CA ASP A 10 12.24 33.07 -9.59
C ASP A 10 11.83 34.28 -8.74
N ALA A 11 12.62 34.61 -7.72
CA ALA A 11 12.28 35.63 -6.73
C ALA A 11 12.09 37.02 -7.38
N ALA A 12 12.59 37.21 -8.60
CA ALA A 12 12.46 38.44 -9.37
C ALA A 12 11.06 38.68 -9.97
N GLU A 13 10.21 37.66 -10.07
CA GLU A 13 8.88 37.78 -10.71
C GLU A 13 7.70 37.93 -9.72
N LEU A 14 7.97 37.89 -8.42
CA LEU A 14 6.92 38.01 -7.40
C LEU A 14 6.52 39.47 -7.19
N THR A 15 5.24 39.74 -7.40
CA THR A 15 4.65 41.04 -7.05
C THR A 15 4.58 41.21 -5.51
N PRO A 16 4.61 42.44 -4.98
CA PRO A 16 4.50 42.67 -3.52
C PRO A 16 3.24 42.03 -2.90
N GLU A 17 2.12 42.06 -3.61
CA GLU A 17 0.86 41.44 -3.17
C GLU A 17 0.99 39.91 -3.05
N GLN A 18 1.69 39.25 -3.98
CA GLN A 18 1.92 37.81 -3.90
C GLN A 18 2.87 37.43 -2.76
N SER A 19 3.89 38.26 -2.49
CA SER A 19 4.79 38.06 -1.35
C SER A 19 4.01 38.10 -0.03
N GLU A 20 3.12 39.08 0.14
CA GLU A 20 2.31 39.20 1.36
C GLU A 20 1.39 37.98 1.57
N VAL A 21 0.76 37.47 0.51
CA VAL A 21 -0.08 36.27 0.57
C VAL A 21 0.74 35.03 0.97
N ILE A 22 1.97 34.89 0.46
CA ILE A 22 2.87 33.80 0.82
C ILE A 22 3.27 33.90 2.30
N ASP A 23 3.64 35.10 2.77
CA ASP A 23 4.02 35.32 4.17
C ASP A 23 2.87 35.02 5.14
N GLN A 24 1.65 35.45 4.80
CA GLN A 24 0.45 35.14 5.59
C GLN A 24 0.16 33.63 5.61
N ALA A 25 0.31 32.94 4.48
CA ALA A 25 0.14 31.49 4.42
C ALA A 25 1.20 30.77 5.27
N TRP A 26 2.45 31.24 5.25
CA TRP A 26 3.54 30.68 6.04
C TRP A 26 3.35 30.90 7.54
N ALA A 27 2.91 32.09 7.95
CA ALA A 27 2.57 32.39 9.34
C ALA A 27 1.45 31.48 9.85
N LYS A 28 0.40 31.27 9.04
CA LYS A 28 -0.72 30.40 9.39
C LYS A 28 -0.31 28.93 9.53
N LEU A 29 0.48 28.41 8.59
CA LEU A 29 1.01 27.04 8.65
C LEU A 29 1.92 26.86 9.87
N SER A 30 2.79 27.83 10.16
CA SER A 30 3.67 27.79 11.33
C SER A 30 2.89 27.76 12.64
N ALA A 31 1.83 28.55 12.75
CA ALA A 31 0.95 28.55 13.92
C ALA A 31 0.21 27.20 14.10
N LEU A 32 -0.26 26.59 13.01
CA LEU A 32 -0.90 25.27 13.05
C LEU A 32 0.08 24.18 13.50
N TRP A 33 1.31 24.20 12.98
CA TRP A 33 2.33 23.26 13.41
C TRP A 33 2.68 23.45 14.89
N ALA A 34 2.90 24.68 15.35
CA ALA A 34 3.18 24.95 16.76
C ALA A 34 2.08 24.42 17.70
N ALA A 35 0.81 24.58 17.31
CA ALA A 35 -0.32 24.03 18.05
C ALA A 35 -0.34 22.48 18.06
N GLU A 36 0.04 21.84 16.95
CA GLU A 36 0.17 20.39 16.87
C GLU A 36 1.32 19.87 17.75
N GLU A 37 2.48 20.53 17.72
CA GLU A 37 3.66 20.22 18.53
C GLU A 37 3.33 20.28 20.02
N ALA A 38 2.64 21.34 20.46
CA ALA A 38 2.15 21.47 21.83
C ALA A 38 1.18 20.34 22.20
N SER A 39 0.28 19.96 21.29
CA SER A 39 -0.65 18.85 21.49
C SER A 39 0.05 17.48 21.52
N ARG A 40 1.17 17.31 20.80
CA ARG A 40 2.01 16.10 20.88
C ARG A 40 2.72 16.03 22.22
N GLN A 41 3.26 17.13 22.72
CA GLN A 41 3.93 17.18 24.02
C GLN A 41 2.97 16.85 25.17
N VAL A 42 1.76 17.41 25.18
CA VAL A 42 0.72 17.09 26.18
C VAL A 42 0.36 15.60 26.15
N ARG A 43 0.19 15.01 24.96
CA ARG A 43 -0.10 13.58 24.81
C ARG A 43 1.07 12.70 25.25
N ALA A 44 2.31 13.07 24.91
CA ALA A 44 3.50 12.34 25.34
C ALA A 44 3.65 12.35 26.88
N ALA A 45 3.34 13.48 27.53
CA ALA A 45 3.35 13.60 28.98
C ALA A 45 2.25 12.76 29.66
N ALA A 46 1.03 12.76 29.09
CA ALA A 46 -0.07 11.91 29.56
C ALA A 46 0.28 10.42 29.41
N TRP A 47 0.86 10.01 28.28
CA TRP A 47 1.27 8.63 28.05
C TRP A 47 2.38 8.18 29.01
N SER A 48 3.38 9.03 29.25
CA SER A 48 4.47 8.74 30.17
C SER A 48 3.98 8.54 31.62
N SER A 49 2.88 9.21 31.98
CA SER A 49 2.23 9.03 33.29
C SER A 49 1.48 7.69 33.37
N GLN A 50 0.78 7.31 32.30
CA GLN A 50 0.03 6.06 32.22
C GLN A 50 0.94 4.81 32.12
N SER A 51 2.12 4.92 31.49
CA SER A 51 3.09 3.83 31.45
C SER A 51 3.74 3.55 32.81
N ARG A 52 3.90 4.57 33.67
CA ARG A 52 4.41 4.38 35.04
C ARG A 52 3.41 3.68 35.96
N GLU A 53 2.10 3.91 35.76
CA GLU A 53 1.06 3.19 36.51
C GLU A 53 0.91 1.72 36.06
N ASN A 54 1.26 1.39 34.81
CA ASN A 54 1.17 0.03 34.28
C ASN A 54 2.40 -0.86 34.53
N GLU A 55 3.48 -0.34 35.14
CA GLU A 55 4.66 -1.15 35.52
C GLU A 55 4.45 -1.99 36.80
N GLU A 56 3.36 -1.80 37.55
CA GLU A 56 3.12 -2.52 38.83
C GLU A 56 2.46 -3.91 38.71
N THR A 57 2.13 -4.41 37.52
CA THR A 57 1.63 -5.80 37.36
C THR A 57 2.12 -6.48 36.08
N PRO A 58 3.26 -7.19 36.09
CA PRO A 58 3.68 -8.05 34.99
C PRO A 58 3.10 -9.48 35.15
N GLU A 59 1.79 -9.66 35.02
CA GLU A 59 1.19 -11.02 34.99
C GLU A 59 0.87 -11.55 33.58
N ASN A 60 1.04 -10.76 32.51
CA ASN A 60 0.62 -11.15 31.16
C ASN A 60 1.74 -11.09 30.09
N LEU A 61 2.97 -11.52 30.42
CA LEU A 61 4.04 -11.71 29.43
C LEU A 61 4.20 -13.20 29.09
N ALA A 62 3.44 -13.65 28.08
CA ALA A 62 3.71 -14.93 27.43
C ALA A 62 4.94 -14.79 26.52
N VAL A 63 6.06 -15.35 26.97
CA VAL A 63 7.30 -15.50 26.19
C VAL A 63 7.08 -16.53 25.09
N VAL A 64 6.96 -16.08 23.84
CA VAL A 64 7.00 -16.98 22.67
C VAL A 64 8.39 -16.86 22.03
N GLY A 65 9.21 -17.89 22.24
CA GLY A 65 10.54 -18.02 21.67
C GLY A 65 10.50 -18.48 20.21
N GLY A 66 11.17 -17.74 19.34
CA GLY A 66 11.41 -18.13 17.94
C GLY A 66 12.19 -17.06 17.20
N SER A 67 13.46 -17.35 16.91
CA SER A 67 14.36 -16.48 16.14
C SER A 67 13.82 -16.19 14.73
N ASN A 68 13.24 -15.01 14.56
CA ASN A 68 13.38 -14.16 13.39
C ASN A 68 13.18 -12.74 13.89
N MET A 69 14.16 -11.89 13.63
CA MET A 69 14.20 -10.50 14.09
C MET A 69 12.95 -9.77 13.60
N THR A 70 11.91 -9.80 14.43
CA THR A 70 10.64 -9.15 14.17
C THR A 70 10.87 -7.72 14.57
N LEU A 71 11.21 -6.89 13.59
CA LEU A 71 11.10 -5.44 13.71
C LEU A 71 9.61 -5.16 13.98
N MET A 72 9.26 -5.03 15.25
CA MET A 72 8.00 -4.47 15.69
C MET A 72 8.03 -2.99 15.30
N VAL A 73 7.69 -2.72 14.05
CA VAL A 73 7.40 -1.36 13.62
C VAL A 73 6.00 -1.08 14.12
N ASP A 74 5.90 -0.21 15.11
CA ASP A 74 4.61 0.28 15.54
C ASP A 74 3.98 1.04 14.37
N LEU A 75 2.99 0.42 13.73
CA LEU A 75 2.11 1.06 12.76
C LEU A 75 1.10 1.99 13.46
N GLN A 76 1.44 2.56 14.63
CA GLN A 76 0.82 3.77 15.17
C GLN A 76 1.10 5.03 14.32
N GLY A 77 1.69 4.87 13.13
CA GLY A 77 1.24 5.61 11.98
C GLY A 77 -0.24 5.30 11.69
N ARG A 78 -1.14 5.78 12.55
CA ARG A 78 -2.43 6.25 12.06
C ARG A 78 -2.05 7.23 10.95
N LEU A 79 -2.10 6.77 9.70
CA LEU A 79 -2.69 7.58 8.66
C LEU A 79 -4.15 7.78 9.08
N SER A 80 -4.35 8.50 10.20
CA SER A 80 -5.43 9.45 10.33
C SER A 80 -5.18 10.38 9.17
N ASN A 81 -5.64 9.95 8.00
CA ASN A 81 -6.04 10.79 6.93
C ASN A 81 -7.32 11.40 7.47
N PRO A 82 -7.25 12.51 8.25
CA PRO A 82 -8.47 13.15 8.69
C PRO A 82 -9.12 13.53 7.37
N ARG A 83 -10.33 13.05 7.09
CA ARG A 83 -11.02 13.42 5.84
C ARG A 83 -10.91 14.93 5.60
N ASP A 84 -10.91 15.68 6.68
CA ASP A 84 -10.78 17.13 6.74
C ASP A 84 -9.40 17.66 6.27
N ALA A 85 -8.28 17.00 6.60
CA ALA A 85 -6.97 17.44 6.10
C ALA A 85 -6.80 17.14 4.61
N PHE A 86 -7.37 16.03 4.12
CA PHE A 86 -7.40 15.76 2.69
C PHE A 86 -8.23 16.80 1.93
N VAL A 87 -9.39 17.20 2.47
CA VAL A 87 -10.23 18.26 1.90
C VAL A 87 -9.45 19.59 1.86
N ALA A 88 -8.80 19.97 2.96
CA ALA A 88 -8.01 21.21 3.03
C ALA A 88 -6.85 21.23 2.02
N VAL A 89 -6.09 20.13 1.91
CA VAL A 89 -4.98 20.01 0.96
C VAL A 89 -5.49 19.96 -0.49
N SER A 90 -6.62 19.28 -0.74
CA SER A 90 -7.19 19.18 -2.09
C SER A 90 -7.69 20.51 -2.65
N GLY A 91 -8.11 21.44 -1.79
CA GLY A 91 -8.48 22.80 -2.18
C GLY A 91 -7.28 23.68 -2.55
N LEU A 92 -6.09 23.39 -2.01
CA LEU A 92 -4.86 24.14 -2.29
C LEU A 92 -4.11 23.63 -3.52
N LEU A 93 -4.31 22.36 -3.89
CA LEU A 93 -3.64 21.74 -5.03
C LEU A 93 -3.81 22.48 -6.38
N PRO A 94 -4.97 23.03 -6.76
CA PRO A 94 -5.10 23.77 -8.03
C PRO A 94 -4.27 25.05 -8.05
N VAL A 95 -4.17 25.72 -6.90
CA VAL A 95 -3.40 26.97 -6.74
C VAL A 95 -1.91 26.67 -6.84
N VAL A 96 -1.43 25.64 -6.14
CA VAL A 96 0.00 25.26 -6.14
C VAL A 96 0.44 24.70 -7.48
N LEU A 97 -0.40 23.92 -8.15
CA LEU A 97 -0.05 23.28 -9.43
C LEU A 97 -0.34 24.16 -10.65
N GLN A 98 -0.97 25.33 -10.47
CA GLN A 98 -1.43 26.24 -11.54
C GLN A 98 -2.18 25.53 -12.68
N ARG A 99 -2.81 24.40 -12.35
CA ARG A 99 -3.55 23.55 -13.29
C ARG A 99 -4.90 23.26 -12.68
N PRO A 100 -6.00 23.41 -13.45
CA PRO A 100 -7.30 22.98 -12.98
C PRO A 100 -7.21 21.47 -12.71
N ILE A 101 -7.44 21.07 -11.47
CA ILE A 101 -7.67 19.65 -11.18
C ILE A 101 -8.92 19.28 -11.97
N PRO A 102 -8.87 18.26 -12.85
CA PRO A 102 -10.06 17.81 -13.53
C PRO A 102 -11.07 17.35 -12.47
N THR A 103 -12.02 18.24 -12.14
CA THR A 103 -13.18 18.00 -11.28
C THR A 103 -14.24 17.17 -11.98
N ASN A 104 -14.02 16.85 -13.26
CA ASN A 104 -14.68 15.75 -13.94
C ASN A 104 -14.25 14.43 -13.31
N ARG A 105 -14.84 14.17 -12.14
CA ARG A 105 -15.29 12.85 -11.70
C ARG A 105 -16.42 12.37 -12.62
N ALA A 106 -16.25 12.57 -13.94
CA ALA A 106 -16.97 11.82 -14.94
C ALA A 106 -16.74 10.38 -14.53
N GLU A 107 -17.85 9.71 -14.20
CA GLU A 107 -17.94 8.36 -13.67
C GLU A 107 -16.62 7.63 -13.85
N LEU A 108 -15.84 7.52 -12.77
CA LEU A 108 -14.79 6.52 -12.73
C LEU A 108 -15.55 5.24 -13.02
N VAL A 109 -15.55 4.80 -14.27
CA VAL A 109 -16.02 3.49 -14.68
C VAL A 109 -15.15 2.60 -13.85
N VAL A 110 -15.68 2.17 -12.71
CA VAL A 110 -14.95 1.36 -11.74
C VAL A 110 -14.61 0.15 -12.56
N GLN A 111 -13.35 0.09 -12.99
CA GLN A 111 -12.91 -0.96 -13.88
C GLN A 111 -12.92 -2.19 -12.99
N HIS A 112 -14.03 -2.93 -13.04
CA HIS A 112 -14.25 -4.08 -12.21
C HIS A 112 -13.12 -5.06 -12.55
N GLN A 113 -12.12 -5.11 -11.68
CA GLN A 113 -11.00 -6.01 -11.84
C GLN A 113 -11.57 -7.43 -11.81
N ARG A 114 -11.74 -8.02 -12.99
CA ARG A 114 -12.17 -9.40 -13.11
C ARG A 114 -11.05 -10.27 -12.56
N ARG A 115 -11.28 -10.82 -11.37
CA ARG A 115 -10.41 -11.85 -10.81
C ARG A 115 -10.68 -13.13 -11.57
N LEU A 116 -9.62 -13.76 -12.10
CA LEU A 116 -9.71 -15.11 -12.62
C LEU A 116 -10.12 -16.05 -11.48
N ALA A 117 -11.03 -16.98 -11.78
CA ALA A 117 -11.41 -18.02 -10.85
C ALA A 117 -10.20 -18.93 -10.52
N GLY A 118 -10.19 -19.53 -9.33
CA GLY A 118 -9.02 -20.25 -8.82
C GLY A 118 -8.62 -21.45 -9.67
N ASP A 119 -9.61 -22.18 -10.19
CA ASP A 119 -9.46 -23.28 -11.14
C ASP A 119 -8.80 -22.84 -12.45
N VAL A 120 -9.19 -21.69 -13.00
CA VAL A 120 -8.58 -21.09 -14.20
C VAL A 120 -7.11 -20.74 -13.95
N VAL A 121 -6.78 -20.22 -12.76
CA VAL A 121 -5.39 -19.93 -12.37
C VAL A 121 -4.57 -21.21 -12.25
N SER A 122 -5.12 -22.28 -11.65
CA SER A 122 -4.45 -23.58 -11.56
C SER A 122 -4.17 -24.18 -12.94
N GLU A 123 -5.12 -24.07 -13.87
CA GLU A 123 -4.92 -24.53 -15.25
C GLU A 123 -3.84 -23.72 -15.97
N LEU A 124 -3.83 -22.40 -15.80
CA LEU A 124 -2.80 -21.51 -16.33
C LEU A 124 -1.40 -21.91 -15.83
N VAL A 125 -1.25 -22.18 -14.53
CA VAL A 125 0.01 -22.65 -13.92
C VAL A 125 0.42 -24.01 -14.48
N ARG A 126 -0.51 -24.96 -14.60
CA ARG A 126 -0.26 -26.29 -15.19
C ARG A 126 0.21 -26.20 -16.64
N ARG A 127 -0.41 -25.37 -17.47
CA ARG A 127 0.02 -25.12 -18.86
C ARG A 127 1.40 -24.46 -18.93
N ARG A 128 1.69 -23.54 -18.00
CA ARG A 128 3.04 -22.96 -17.90
C ARG A 128 4.10 -24.01 -17.57
N HIS A 129 3.83 -24.94 -16.67
CA HIS A 129 4.74 -26.05 -16.36
C HIS A 129 4.95 -27.03 -17.52
N ARG A 130 3.99 -27.12 -18.44
CA ARG A 130 4.14 -27.88 -19.70
C ARG A 130 4.99 -27.17 -20.76
N GLY A 131 5.50 -25.96 -20.47
CA GLY A 131 6.41 -25.22 -21.34
C GLY A 131 5.75 -24.20 -22.26
N GLU A 132 4.44 -23.95 -22.13
CA GLU A 132 3.77 -22.93 -22.95
C GLU A 132 4.29 -21.51 -22.69
N THR A 133 4.36 -20.71 -23.75
CA THR A 133 4.82 -19.32 -23.69
C THR A 133 3.76 -18.43 -23.04
N ILE A 134 4.21 -17.30 -22.47
CA ILE A 134 3.29 -16.35 -21.81
C ILE A 134 2.27 -15.79 -22.81
N ASP A 135 2.67 -15.57 -24.06
CA ASP A 135 1.79 -15.02 -25.09
C ASP A 135 0.71 -16.04 -25.53
N SER A 136 1.07 -17.32 -25.63
CA SER A 136 0.08 -18.41 -25.85
C SER A 136 -0.96 -18.46 -24.73
N LEU A 137 -0.51 -18.34 -23.48
CA LEU A 137 -1.40 -18.32 -22.32
C LEU A 137 -2.29 -17.08 -22.31
N ALA A 138 -1.73 -15.90 -22.58
CA ALA A 138 -2.49 -14.65 -22.67
C ALA A 138 -3.63 -14.74 -23.70
N GLY A 139 -3.32 -15.26 -24.90
CA GLY A 139 -4.32 -15.51 -25.94
C GLY A 139 -5.38 -16.53 -25.53
N ALA A 140 -4.95 -17.67 -24.97
CA ALA A 140 -5.87 -18.75 -24.60
C ALA A 140 -6.85 -18.38 -23.49
N PHE A 141 -6.44 -17.53 -22.54
CA PHE A 141 -7.28 -17.12 -21.40
C PHE A 141 -7.93 -15.74 -21.59
N GLY A 142 -7.67 -15.05 -22.72
CA GLY A 142 -8.22 -13.72 -22.99
C GLY A 142 -7.76 -12.66 -21.99
N VAL A 143 -6.53 -12.76 -21.49
CA VAL A 143 -5.96 -11.84 -20.49
C VAL A 143 -4.65 -11.23 -20.97
N HIS A 144 -4.30 -10.07 -20.43
CA HIS A 144 -3.06 -9.39 -20.78
C HIS A 144 -1.82 -10.16 -20.25
N ARG A 145 -0.70 -10.05 -20.95
CA ARG A 145 0.60 -10.67 -20.59
C ARG A 145 1.02 -10.38 -19.15
N THR A 146 0.87 -9.13 -18.71
CA THR A 146 1.21 -8.71 -17.33
C THR A 146 0.33 -9.40 -16.28
N THR A 147 -0.95 -9.65 -16.60
CA THR A 147 -1.87 -10.39 -15.73
C THR A 147 -1.42 -11.84 -15.59
N VAL A 148 -1.03 -12.50 -16.69
CA VAL A 148 -0.46 -13.85 -16.67
C VAL A 148 0.79 -13.90 -15.78
N MET A 149 1.73 -12.98 -15.97
CA MET A 149 2.94 -12.91 -15.14
C MET A 149 2.61 -12.72 -13.66
N ALA A 150 1.70 -11.80 -13.32
CA ALA A 150 1.30 -11.56 -11.94
C ALA A 150 0.70 -12.81 -11.27
N HIS A 151 -0.11 -13.58 -12.00
CA HIS A 151 -0.65 -14.84 -11.48
C HIS A 151 0.43 -15.90 -11.27
N LEU A 152 1.39 -16.03 -12.18
CA LEU A 152 2.51 -16.97 -12.04
C LEU A 152 3.41 -16.61 -10.85
N THR A 153 3.76 -15.33 -10.68
CA THR A 153 4.57 -14.86 -9.56
C THR A 153 3.91 -15.17 -8.22
N ARG A 154 2.63 -14.80 -8.05
CA ARG A 154 1.88 -15.08 -6.81
C ARG A 154 1.77 -16.58 -6.53
N SER A 155 1.59 -17.39 -7.57
CA SER A 155 1.50 -18.85 -7.41
C SER A 155 2.84 -19.44 -6.97
N ALA A 156 3.96 -18.96 -7.54
CA ALA A 156 5.29 -19.37 -7.13
C ALA A 156 5.62 -18.99 -5.67
N GLU A 157 5.17 -17.81 -5.22
CA GLU A 157 5.31 -17.37 -3.83
C GLU A 157 4.52 -18.26 -2.86
N ARG A 158 3.26 -18.61 -3.21
CA ARG A 158 2.45 -19.53 -2.40
C ARG A 158 3.12 -20.89 -2.25
N SER A 159 3.66 -21.44 -3.34
CA SER A 159 4.39 -22.71 -3.30
C SER A 159 5.63 -22.67 -2.39
N ARG A 160 6.30 -21.52 -2.27
CA ARG A 160 7.45 -21.34 -1.36
C ARG A 160 7.03 -21.20 0.10
N SER A 161 5.86 -20.59 0.36
CA SER A 161 5.36 -20.36 1.71
C SER A 161 4.83 -21.62 2.41
N GLY A 162 4.80 -22.78 1.74
CA GLY A 162 4.42 -24.06 2.34
C GLY A 162 2.93 -24.23 2.63
N VAL A 163 2.09 -23.22 2.32
CA VAL A 163 0.65 -23.21 2.63
C VAL A 163 -0.14 -24.24 1.81
N ASP A 164 0.35 -24.64 0.63
CA ASP A 164 -0.32 -25.61 -0.27
C ASP A 164 0.37 -27.00 -0.30
N ARG A 165 1.08 -27.42 0.76
CA ARG A 165 1.72 -28.76 0.80
C ARG A 165 0.74 -29.94 0.90
N VAL A 166 -0.57 -29.69 0.98
CA VAL A 166 -1.60 -30.73 1.06
C VAL A 166 -2.33 -30.80 -0.28
N ALA A 167 -2.25 -31.94 -0.94
CA ALA A 167 -2.88 -32.27 -2.22
C ALA A 167 -2.21 -31.66 -3.48
N ILE A 168 -1.17 -32.33 -4.00
CA ILE A 168 -1.06 -32.76 -5.42
C ILE A 168 0.08 -33.78 -5.46
N LEU A 169 -0.26 -35.05 -5.29
CA LEU A 169 0.45 -36.15 -5.95
C LEU A 169 -0.65 -37.08 -6.48
N PRO A 170 -0.87 -37.17 -7.81
CA PRO A 170 -1.62 -38.29 -8.35
C PRO A 170 -0.80 -39.55 -8.07
N ARG A 171 -1.37 -40.44 -7.26
CA ARG A 171 -0.90 -41.81 -7.05
C ARG A 171 -1.03 -42.52 -8.40
N ILE A 172 0.05 -42.55 -9.17
CA ILE A 172 0.15 -43.36 -10.39
C ILE A 172 0.29 -44.80 -9.92
N SER A 173 -0.82 -45.44 -9.53
CA SER A 173 -0.89 -46.88 -9.36
C SER A 173 -0.86 -47.49 -10.76
N GLY A 174 0.32 -47.98 -11.14
CA GLY A 174 0.48 -48.85 -12.30
C GLY A 174 -0.38 -50.10 -12.13
N GLN A 175 -1.33 -50.30 -13.03
CA GLN A 175 -1.96 -51.58 -13.25
C GLN A 175 -1.42 -52.09 -14.58
N ALA A 176 -0.38 -52.90 -14.47
CA ALA A 176 0.12 -53.72 -15.56
C ALA A 176 -0.87 -54.86 -15.77
N ASP A 177 -1.56 -54.85 -16.91
CA ASP A 177 -2.27 -56.01 -17.42
C ASP A 177 -1.48 -56.52 -18.63
N GLY A 178 -0.86 -57.69 -18.46
CA GLY A 178 0.00 -58.32 -19.45
C GLY A 178 -0.79 -59.18 -20.43
N PRO A 179 -0.30 -59.36 -21.67
CA PRO A 179 -0.97 -60.21 -22.65
C PRO A 179 -0.63 -61.70 -22.42
N ARG A 180 -1.61 -62.57 -22.70
CA ARG A 180 -1.39 -63.99 -23.01
C ARG A 180 -1.73 -64.23 -24.47
#